data_AF-A0A699SG20-F1
#
_entry.id   AF-A0A699SG20-F1
#
_cell.length_a   1.000
_cell.length_b   1.000
_cell.length_c   1.000
_cell.angle_alpha   90.00
_cell.angle_beta   90.00
_cell.angle_gamma   90.00
#
_symmetry.space_group_name_H-M   'P 1'
#
loop_
_entity.id
_entity.type
_entity.pdbx_description
1 polymer ?
#
loop_
_entity_poly.entity_id
_entity_poly.type
_entity_poly.pdbx_seq_one_letter_code
_entity_poly.pdbx_strand_id
1 'polypeptide(L)'
;PAKQGKSMLGWVVLMVMVVALVRWAAFEAYLVPSASMEHSLLVGDYILVSKLAYGPLTPQTPLQIPLMYQRVPGLGWPSYSTRIQLPTYRLPGFGPVQRNDVVVFHVPHEQQYPADLRTHYIKRCVAVPGDTLEIRQGQVFINGQPAAVGEQPQTSYFVEVANPSPEVAQALHDQQVTDYTQPDGLPAPAISPETGRLGYAISCSASVAAYLRGQPYVQALTPTSPPVAALFPDVADFRVSGL
;
A
#
# COMPACT_ATOMS: atom_id res chain seq x y z
N PRO A 1 11.42 37.52 -41.47
CA PRO A 1 10.31 36.88 -40.72
C PRO A 1 10.65 35.42 -40.33
N ALA A 2 11.32 35.23 -39.19
CA ALA A 2 11.59 33.90 -38.59
C ALA A 2 12.05 34.07 -37.11
N LYS A 3 11.17 34.53 -36.22
CA LYS A 3 11.48 34.67 -34.77
C LYS A 3 10.32 34.28 -33.84
N GLN A 4 9.38 33.46 -34.27
CA GLN A 4 8.22 33.09 -33.44
C GLN A 4 8.27 31.65 -32.87
N GLY A 5 9.07 30.75 -33.46
CA GLY A 5 9.18 29.34 -33.02
C GLY A 5 10.02 29.09 -31.75
N LYS A 6 10.96 29.99 -31.40
CA LYS A 6 11.78 29.85 -30.17
C LYS A 6 11.01 30.20 -28.88
N SER A 7 9.92 30.98 -28.99
CA SER A 7 9.13 31.43 -27.84
C SER A 7 8.26 30.30 -27.27
N MET A 8 7.54 29.56 -28.12
CA MET A 8 6.63 28.49 -27.68
C MET A 8 7.39 27.33 -27.04
N LEU A 9 8.51 26.89 -27.63
CA LEU A 9 9.33 25.83 -27.06
C LEU A 9 9.89 26.22 -25.68
N GLY A 10 10.34 27.47 -25.52
CA GLY A 10 10.81 27.97 -24.24
C GLY A 10 9.72 27.96 -23.16
N TRP A 11 8.50 28.37 -23.49
CA TRP A 11 7.35 28.30 -22.58
C TRP A 11 6.99 26.87 -22.21
N VAL A 12 7.02 25.92 -23.16
CA VAL A 12 6.76 24.51 -22.87
C VAL A 12 7.82 23.94 -21.93
N VAL A 13 9.10 24.19 -22.19
CA VAL A 13 10.20 23.73 -21.31
C VAL A 13 10.07 24.34 -19.92
N LEU A 14 9.76 25.63 -19.82
CA LEU A 14 9.53 26.30 -18.54
C LEU A 14 8.36 25.67 -17.79
N MET A 15 7.23 25.41 -18.46
CA MET A 15 6.06 24.78 -17.84
C MET A 15 6.38 23.37 -17.33
N VAL A 16 7.08 22.56 -18.13
CA VAL A 16 7.52 21.21 -17.70
C VAL A 16 8.42 21.30 -16.46
N MET A 17 9.36 22.26 -16.44
CA MET A 17 10.24 22.49 -15.29
C MET A 17 9.47 22.92 -14.04
N VAL A 18 8.51 23.84 -14.18
CA VAL A 18 7.66 24.30 -13.06
C VAL A 18 6.79 23.16 -12.54
N VAL A 19 6.15 22.39 -13.42
CA VAL A 19 5.33 21.23 -13.02
C VAL A 19 6.19 20.17 -12.34
N ALA A 20 7.39 19.89 -12.85
CA ALA A 20 8.34 18.97 -12.21
C ALA A 20 8.76 19.46 -10.81
N LEU A 21 9.04 20.76 -10.67
CA LEU A 21 9.38 21.38 -9.39
C LEU A 21 8.23 21.29 -8.37
N VAL A 22 7.01 21.60 -8.79
CA VAL A 22 5.81 21.52 -7.96
C VAL A 22 5.53 20.06 -7.56
N ARG A 23 5.65 19.12 -8.50
CA ARG A 23 5.48 17.68 -8.22
C ARG A 23 6.54 17.17 -7.24
N TRP A 24 7.76 17.66 -7.35
CA TRP A 24 8.84 17.32 -6.43
C TRP A 24 8.61 17.89 -5.03
N ALA A 25 8.28 19.19 -4.91
CA ALA A 25 8.28 19.90 -3.63
C ALA A 25 6.92 19.93 -2.91
N ALA A 26 5.81 19.97 -3.65
CA ALA A 26 4.52 20.38 -3.12
C ALA A 26 3.48 19.24 -3.04
N PHE A 27 2.97 18.82 -4.20
CA PHE A 27 1.85 17.88 -4.28
C PHE A 27 2.06 16.87 -5.40
N GLU A 28 1.62 15.64 -5.17
CA GLU A 28 1.62 14.60 -6.19
C GLU A 28 0.30 13.82 -6.13
N ALA A 29 -0.28 13.57 -7.30
CA ALA A 29 -1.47 12.75 -7.43
C ALA A 29 -1.07 11.30 -7.70
N TYR A 30 -1.66 10.36 -6.96
CA TYR A 30 -1.45 8.93 -7.12
C TYR A 30 -2.77 8.23 -7.41
N LEU A 31 -2.70 7.20 -8.26
CA LEU A 31 -3.77 6.22 -8.45
C LEU A 31 -3.49 5.04 -7.52
N VAL A 32 -4.48 4.62 -6.73
CA VAL A 32 -4.34 3.46 -5.84
C VAL A 32 -4.52 2.17 -6.66
N PRO A 33 -3.46 1.35 -6.84
CA PRO A 33 -3.54 0.16 -7.70
C PRO A 33 -3.89 -1.12 -6.93
N SER A 34 -3.92 -1.06 -5.59
CA SER A 34 -4.01 -2.23 -4.71
C SER A 34 -4.95 -1.99 -3.54
N ALA A 35 -5.64 -3.03 -3.10
CA ALA A 35 -6.64 -2.96 -2.03
C ALA A 35 -6.06 -2.92 -0.60
N SER A 36 -4.74 -2.77 -0.41
CA SER A 36 -4.15 -2.86 0.94
C SER A 36 -4.62 -1.78 1.93
N MET A 37 -5.23 -0.70 1.45
CA MET A 37 -5.82 0.36 2.28
C MET A 37 -7.36 0.35 2.18
N GLU A 38 -7.94 -0.80 1.81
CA GLU A 38 -9.38 -1.03 1.70
C GLU A 38 -10.12 -0.57 2.96
N HIS A 39 -11.38 -0.16 2.76
CA HIS A 39 -12.23 0.58 3.71
C HIS A 39 -11.78 2.01 4.06
N SER A 40 -10.54 2.40 3.76
CA SER A 40 -10.10 3.81 3.78
C SER A 40 -9.91 4.41 2.38
N LEU A 41 -9.30 3.66 1.45
CA LEU A 41 -9.01 4.04 0.08
C LEU A 41 -9.28 2.84 -0.84
N LEU A 42 -10.12 3.03 -1.86
CA LEU A 42 -10.50 1.97 -2.78
C LEU A 42 -9.54 1.90 -3.97
N VAL A 43 -9.49 0.72 -4.61
CA VAL A 43 -8.73 0.54 -5.86
C VAL A 43 -9.34 1.43 -6.94
N GLY A 44 -8.50 2.21 -7.62
CA GLY A 44 -8.94 3.17 -8.63
C GLY A 44 -9.15 4.59 -8.12
N ASP A 45 -9.08 4.83 -6.79
CA ASP A 45 -9.17 6.17 -6.25
C ASP A 45 -7.95 7.02 -6.63
N TYR A 46 -8.20 8.30 -6.91
CA TYR A 46 -7.17 9.31 -7.10
C TYR A 46 -6.97 10.08 -5.80
N ILE A 47 -5.78 9.98 -5.21
CA ILE A 47 -5.42 10.72 -4.01
C ILE A 47 -4.44 11.85 -4.33
N LEU A 48 -4.62 13.00 -3.69
CA LEU A 48 -3.68 14.11 -3.74
C LEU A 48 -2.85 14.10 -2.46
N VAL A 49 -1.54 13.91 -2.60
CA VAL A 49 -0.61 13.80 -1.47
C VAL A 49 0.14 15.11 -1.29
N SER A 50 0.11 15.65 -0.07
CA SER A 50 0.90 16.83 0.32
C SER A 50 2.29 16.40 0.81
N LYS A 51 3.32 16.75 0.04
CA LYS A 51 4.72 16.52 0.44
C LYS A 51 5.22 17.55 1.45
N LEU A 52 4.63 18.75 1.43
CA LEU A 52 4.96 19.83 2.37
C LEU A 52 4.52 19.51 3.81
N ALA A 53 3.52 18.64 4.00
CA ALA A 53 3.07 18.24 5.33
C ALA A 53 4.22 17.71 6.20
N TYR A 54 5.03 16.79 5.65
CA TYR A 54 6.12 16.12 6.37
C TYR A 54 7.52 16.45 5.84
N GLY A 55 7.59 17.38 4.89
CA GLY A 55 8.84 17.83 4.29
C GLY A 55 9.24 17.01 3.05
N PRO A 56 9.39 17.65 1.88
CA PRO A 56 9.86 16.97 0.67
C PRO A 56 11.33 16.53 0.79
N LEU A 57 11.67 15.42 0.13
CA LEU A 57 13.04 14.91 0.03
C LEU A 57 13.75 15.55 -1.16
N THR A 58 15.02 15.92 -1.02
CA THR A 58 15.83 16.39 -2.16
C THR A 58 16.06 15.26 -3.18
N PRO A 59 16.08 15.55 -4.49
CA PRO A 59 16.23 14.51 -5.50
C PRO A 59 17.63 13.90 -5.41
N GLN A 60 17.70 12.57 -5.34
CA GLN A 60 18.96 11.84 -5.40
C GLN A 60 19.46 11.79 -6.85
N THR A 61 18.55 11.70 -7.83
CA THR A 61 18.87 11.70 -9.27
C THR A 61 18.49 13.01 -9.94
N PRO A 62 19.37 14.04 -9.93
CA PRO A 62 19.07 15.33 -10.56
C PRO A 62 19.00 15.22 -12.10
N LEU A 63 19.66 14.23 -12.69
CA LEU A 63 19.66 13.97 -14.13
C LEU A 63 18.65 12.86 -14.45
N GLN A 64 17.38 13.22 -14.44
CA GLN A 64 16.23 12.38 -14.77
C GLN A 64 15.35 13.10 -15.79
N ILE A 65 14.73 12.34 -16.69
CA ILE A 65 13.72 12.87 -17.60
C ILE A 65 12.47 13.25 -16.77
N PRO A 66 12.03 14.53 -16.80
CA PRO A 66 10.88 14.96 -16.02
C PRO A 66 9.64 14.12 -16.28
N LEU A 67 8.85 13.89 -15.22
CA LEU A 67 7.58 13.16 -15.23
C LEU A 67 7.67 11.67 -15.55
N MET A 68 8.84 11.14 -15.89
CA MET A 68 9.06 9.71 -16.11
C MET A 68 9.49 9.05 -14.81
N TYR A 69 9.00 7.84 -14.57
CA TYR A 69 9.44 7.00 -13.46
C TYR A 69 10.68 6.18 -13.88
N GLN A 70 10.95 5.00 -13.33
CA GLN A 70 12.17 4.21 -13.54
C GLN A 70 12.63 4.03 -15.00
N ARG A 71 11.70 3.85 -15.95
CA ARG A 71 11.99 3.60 -17.37
C ARG A 71 11.16 4.46 -18.30
N VAL A 72 11.71 4.72 -19.47
CA VAL A 72 11.01 5.39 -20.57
C VAL A 72 10.01 4.40 -21.20
N PRO A 73 8.70 4.73 -21.24
CA PRO A 73 7.71 3.89 -21.91
C PRO A 73 8.07 3.64 -23.38
N GLY A 74 7.93 2.41 -23.85
CA GLY A 74 8.18 2.01 -25.24
C GLY A 74 9.65 1.75 -25.60
N LEU A 75 10.62 2.44 -24.99
CA LEU A 75 12.04 2.24 -25.27
C LEU A 75 12.75 1.35 -24.24
N GLY A 76 12.22 1.23 -23.02
CA GLY A 76 12.77 0.40 -21.96
C GLY A 76 14.09 0.92 -21.35
N TRP A 77 14.61 2.05 -21.82
CA TRP A 77 15.79 2.70 -21.27
C TRP A 77 15.53 3.27 -19.87
N PRO A 78 16.54 3.30 -18.98
CA PRO A 78 16.45 4.04 -17.73
C PRO A 78 16.10 5.51 -18.02
N SER A 79 15.18 6.08 -17.24
CA SER A 79 14.82 7.50 -17.35
C SER A 79 15.83 8.43 -16.67
N TYR A 80 16.82 7.87 -15.96
CA TYR A 80 17.75 8.57 -15.11
C TYR A 80 19.19 8.11 -15.37
N SER A 81 20.14 8.98 -15.03
CA SER A 81 21.57 8.68 -15.10
C SER A 81 22.13 8.40 -13.71
N THR A 82 22.85 7.30 -13.54
CA THR A 82 23.51 6.93 -12.29
C THR A 82 24.85 7.65 -12.07
N ARG A 83 25.33 8.42 -13.06
CA ARG A 83 26.65 9.08 -13.00
C ARG A 83 26.73 10.19 -11.94
N ILE A 84 25.60 10.83 -11.63
CA ILE A 84 25.51 11.91 -10.65
C ILE A 84 24.40 11.51 -9.67
N GLN A 85 24.79 11.15 -8.45
CA GLN A 85 23.87 10.88 -7.35
C GLN A 85 24.19 11.84 -6.21
N LEU A 86 23.17 12.52 -5.72
CA LEU A 86 23.29 13.46 -4.62
C LEU A 86 22.81 12.82 -3.31
N PRO A 87 23.39 13.18 -2.16
CA PRO A 87 22.82 12.80 -0.88
C PRO A 87 21.40 13.36 -0.73
N THR A 88 20.49 12.53 -0.21
CA THR A 88 19.09 12.91 0.05
C THR A 88 18.97 13.57 1.42
N TYR A 89 18.37 14.77 1.45
CA TYR A 89 18.01 15.48 2.67
C TYR A 89 16.49 15.68 2.72
N ARG A 90 15.92 15.62 3.92
CA ARG A 90 14.51 15.98 4.16
C ARG A 90 14.43 17.47 4.50
N LEU A 91 13.68 18.23 3.71
CA LEU A 91 13.42 19.63 4.00
C LEU A 91 12.40 19.75 5.14
N PRO A 92 12.33 20.89 5.84
CA PRO A 92 11.31 21.13 6.86
C PRO A 92 9.88 20.98 6.28
N GLY A 93 9.01 20.32 7.04
CA GLY A 93 7.58 20.23 6.76
C GLY A 93 6.73 21.03 7.76
N PHE A 94 5.42 21.04 7.57
CA PHE A 94 4.47 21.69 8.47
C PHE A 94 4.31 20.97 9.82
N GLY A 95 4.68 19.69 9.92
CA GLY A 95 4.66 18.97 11.18
C GLY A 95 5.26 17.56 11.07
N PRO A 96 5.43 16.88 12.21
CA PRO A 96 5.77 15.47 12.23
C PRO A 96 4.59 14.60 11.78
N VAL A 97 4.90 13.36 11.37
CA VAL A 97 3.88 12.33 11.14
C VAL A 97 3.21 11.99 12.47
N GLN A 98 1.89 11.89 12.46
CA GLN A 98 1.07 11.53 13.60
C GLN A 98 0.50 10.12 13.45
N ARG A 99 0.11 9.52 14.57
CA ARG A 99 -0.60 8.23 14.54
C ARG A 99 -1.89 8.39 13.75
N ASN A 100 -2.23 7.35 13.01
CA ASN A 100 -3.34 7.24 12.07
C ASN A 100 -3.24 8.08 10.78
N ASP A 101 -2.17 8.85 10.56
CA ASP A 101 -1.97 9.52 9.27
C ASP A 101 -1.82 8.49 8.15
N VAL A 102 -2.44 8.76 6.99
CA VAL A 102 -2.17 8.02 5.76
C VAL A 102 -0.93 8.64 5.12
N VAL A 103 0.13 7.84 5.02
CA VAL A 103 1.44 8.28 4.54
C VAL A 103 1.81 7.56 3.26
N VAL A 104 2.50 8.29 2.38
CA VAL A 104 3.12 7.76 1.17
C VAL A 104 4.63 7.81 1.33
N PHE A 105 5.28 6.68 1.16
CA PHE A 105 6.73 6.56 1.32
C PHE A 105 7.34 5.62 0.28
N HIS A 106 8.63 5.81 0.05
CA HIS A 106 9.43 4.95 -0.81
C HIS A 106 9.74 3.63 -0.11
N VAL A 107 9.53 2.50 -0.79
CA VAL A 107 9.81 1.17 -0.26
C VAL A 107 11.30 1.06 0.16
N PRO A 108 11.60 0.78 1.45
CA PRO A 108 12.97 0.86 1.95
C PRO A 108 13.88 -0.26 1.44
N HIS A 109 13.33 -1.45 1.18
CA HIS A 109 14.09 -2.63 0.73
C HIS A 109 14.36 -2.65 -0.78
N GLU A 110 13.76 -1.73 -1.55
CA GLU A 110 13.95 -1.66 -3.01
C GLU A 110 15.27 -0.95 -3.39
N GLN A 111 16.40 -1.51 -2.96
CA GLN A 111 17.73 -0.89 -3.06
C GLN A 111 18.29 -0.83 -4.49
N GLN A 112 17.70 -1.59 -5.42
CA GLN A 112 18.06 -1.58 -6.84
C GLN A 112 17.78 -0.23 -7.54
N TYR A 113 16.96 0.63 -6.92
CA TYR A 113 16.68 1.98 -7.41
C TYR A 113 17.16 3.06 -6.42
N PRO A 114 17.57 4.24 -6.94
CA PRO A 114 17.76 5.45 -6.14
C PRO A 114 16.52 5.75 -5.30
N ALA A 115 16.70 6.35 -4.13
CA ALA A 115 15.65 6.53 -3.12
C ALA A 115 14.41 7.27 -3.64
N ASP A 116 14.58 8.21 -4.59
CA ASP A 116 13.53 9.00 -5.23
C ASP A 116 12.84 8.29 -6.43
N LEU A 117 13.27 7.08 -6.77
CA LEU A 117 12.74 6.25 -7.85
C LEU A 117 12.26 4.88 -7.39
N ARG A 118 12.16 4.68 -6.07
CA ARG A 118 11.59 3.47 -5.46
C ARG A 118 10.09 3.57 -5.40
N THR A 119 9.45 2.41 -5.43
CA THR A 119 8.00 2.24 -5.45
C THR A 119 7.38 2.95 -4.26
N HIS A 120 6.27 3.63 -4.49
CA HIS A 120 5.51 4.31 -3.46
C HIS A 120 4.52 3.34 -2.82
N TYR A 121 4.58 3.20 -1.50
CA TYR A 121 3.55 2.52 -0.72
C TYR A 121 2.72 3.53 0.04
N ILE A 122 1.41 3.30 0.06
CA ILE A 122 0.43 4.07 0.83
C ILE A 122 0.03 3.19 2.02
N LYS A 123 0.30 3.65 3.24
CA LYS A 123 -0.01 2.91 4.47
C LYS A 123 -0.51 3.86 5.56
N ARG A 124 -1.16 3.32 6.58
CA ARG A 124 -1.51 4.05 7.80
C ARG A 124 -0.36 4.00 8.80
N CYS A 125 0.02 5.15 9.36
CA CYS A 125 1.02 5.23 10.41
C CYS A 125 0.41 4.78 11.74
N VAL A 126 0.80 3.60 12.24
CA VAL A 126 0.23 3.05 13.49
C VAL A 126 1.00 3.53 14.73
N ALA A 127 2.33 3.64 14.61
CA ALA A 127 3.24 4.05 15.68
C ALA A 127 4.20 5.14 15.19
N VAL A 128 4.60 6.03 16.10
CA VAL A 128 5.54 7.12 15.84
C VAL A 128 6.79 6.97 16.71
N PRO A 129 7.89 7.71 16.45
CA PRO A 129 9.11 7.60 17.27
C PRO A 129 8.83 7.76 18.76
N GLY A 130 9.37 6.85 19.56
CA GLY A 130 9.13 6.76 21.01
C GLY A 130 8.06 5.75 21.41
N ASP A 131 7.26 5.24 20.47
CA ASP A 131 6.27 4.20 20.76
C ASP A 131 6.88 2.80 20.83
N THR A 132 6.32 1.98 21.71
CA THR A 132 6.46 0.53 21.67
C THR A 132 5.24 -0.07 20.97
N LEU A 133 5.45 -0.69 19.82
CA LEU A 133 4.42 -1.41 19.08
C LEU A 133 4.55 -2.91 19.32
N GLU A 134 3.44 -3.55 19.70
CA GLU A 134 3.37 -4.99 19.88
C GLU A 134 2.15 -5.54 19.14
N ILE A 135 2.28 -6.75 18.59
CA ILE A 135 1.16 -7.49 18.02
C ILE A 135 1.01 -8.78 18.84
N ARG A 136 -0.10 -8.92 19.56
CA ARG A 136 -0.39 -10.08 20.40
C ARG A 136 -1.64 -10.75 19.86
N GLN A 137 -1.49 -11.96 19.32
CA GLN A 137 -2.61 -12.73 18.75
C GLN A 137 -3.43 -11.93 17.71
N GLY A 138 -2.75 -11.18 16.84
CA GLY A 138 -3.39 -10.36 15.80
C GLY A 138 -3.94 -9.01 16.27
N GLN A 139 -3.93 -8.73 17.58
CA GLN A 139 -4.30 -7.42 18.12
C GLN A 139 -3.08 -6.52 18.26
N VAL A 140 -3.19 -5.28 17.77
CA VAL A 140 -2.14 -4.26 17.89
C VAL A 140 -2.23 -3.56 19.26
N PHE A 141 -1.08 -3.38 19.90
CA PHE A 141 -0.90 -2.62 21.14
C PHE A 141 0.14 -1.52 20.92
N ILE A 142 -0.11 -0.33 21.47
CA ILE A 142 0.80 0.81 21.48
C ILE A 142 1.02 1.21 22.93
N ASN A 143 2.28 1.17 23.37
CA ASN A 143 2.68 1.47 24.74
C ASN A 143 1.89 0.65 25.78
N GLY A 144 1.69 -0.65 25.48
CA GLY A 144 0.94 -1.59 26.31
C GLY A 144 -0.58 -1.45 26.26
N GLN A 145 -1.13 -0.42 25.60
CA GLN A 145 -2.57 -0.21 25.46
C GLN A 145 -3.07 -0.75 24.11
N PRO A 146 -4.26 -1.37 24.03
CA PRO A 146 -4.82 -1.80 22.76
C PRO A 146 -4.99 -0.60 21.83
N ALA A 147 -4.45 -0.70 20.63
CA ALA A 147 -4.56 0.37 19.64
C ALA A 147 -6.00 0.47 19.14
N ALA A 148 -6.52 1.69 19.05
CA ALA A 148 -7.74 1.97 18.31
C ALA A 148 -7.43 1.86 16.81
N VAL A 149 -7.44 0.63 16.30
CA VAL A 149 -7.52 0.41 14.85
C VAL A 149 -8.92 0.87 14.44
N GLY A 150 -9.02 1.75 13.44
CA GLY A 150 -10.29 2.37 13.04
C GLY A 150 -11.38 1.36 12.63
N GLU A 151 -11.00 0.10 12.43
CA GLU A 151 -11.88 -1.00 12.05
C GLU A 151 -11.53 -2.28 12.80
N GLN A 152 -12.48 -3.21 12.85
CA GLN A 152 -12.25 -4.50 13.49
C GLN A 152 -11.15 -5.26 12.74
N PRO A 153 -10.20 -5.87 13.45
CA PRO A 153 -9.18 -6.69 12.81
C PRO A 153 -9.86 -7.80 12.02
N GLN A 154 -9.50 -7.91 10.74
CA GLN A 154 -9.92 -9.03 9.93
C GLN A 154 -8.97 -10.20 10.13
N THR A 155 -9.54 -11.40 10.16
CA THR A 155 -8.78 -12.66 10.17
C THR A 155 -9.06 -13.37 8.87
N SER A 156 -8.03 -13.95 8.28
CA SER A 156 -8.19 -14.78 7.10
C SER A 156 -8.72 -16.15 7.51
N TYR A 157 -9.71 -16.64 6.78
CA TYR A 157 -10.36 -17.93 6.96
C TYR A 157 -10.45 -18.68 5.64
N PHE A 158 -10.47 -20.00 5.73
CA PHE A 158 -10.96 -20.84 4.65
C PHE A 158 -12.37 -21.31 5.01
N VAL A 159 -13.35 -20.97 4.17
CA VAL A 159 -14.74 -21.38 4.32
C VAL A 159 -15.00 -22.58 3.42
N GLU A 160 -15.12 -23.77 4.01
CA GLU A 160 -15.46 -24.98 3.29
C GLU A 160 -16.96 -24.98 2.98
N VAL A 161 -17.29 -25.23 1.71
CA VAL A 161 -18.67 -25.33 1.24
C VAL A 161 -18.84 -26.58 0.39
N ALA A 162 -20.03 -27.17 0.39
CA ALA A 162 -20.31 -28.39 -0.38
C ALA A 162 -20.13 -28.18 -1.89
N ASN A 163 -20.61 -27.04 -2.37
CA ASN A 163 -20.63 -26.67 -3.78
C ASN A 163 -20.44 -25.15 -3.90
N PRO A 164 -19.23 -24.67 -4.24
CA PRO A 164 -19.02 -23.26 -4.55
C PRO A 164 -19.95 -22.83 -5.68
N SER A 165 -20.68 -21.73 -5.48
CA SER A 165 -21.61 -21.20 -6.47
C SER A 165 -21.66 -19.67 -6.44
N PRO A 166 -22.12 -19.00 -7.51
CA PRO A 166 -22.28 -17.55 -7.52
C PRO A 166 -23.18 -17.02 -6.39
N GLU A 167 -24.20 -17.79 -5.99
CA GLU A 167 -25.09 -17.42 -4.88
C GLU A 167 -24.36 -17.41 -3.54
N VAL A 168 -23.46 -18.36 -3.31
CA VAL A 168 -22.61 -18.39 -2.10
C VAL A 168 -21.63 -17.23 -2.13
N ALA A 169 -20.99 -16.96 -3.26
CA ALA A 169 -20.08 -15.83 -3.41
C ALA A 169 -20.79 -14.49 -3.17
N GLN A 170 -22.02 -14.32 -3.68
CA GLN A 170 -22.84 -13.14 -3.42
C GLN A 170 -23.22 -13.03 -1.93
N ALA A 171 -23.63 -14.13 -1.29
CA ALA A 171 -23.98 -14.13 0.12
C ALA A 171 -22.78 -13.75 1.03
N LEU A 172 -21.56 -14.14 0.64
CA LEU A 172 -20.33 -13.68 1.28
C LEU A 172 -20.12 -12.18 1.05
N HIS A 173 -20.25 -11.73 -0.20
CA HIS A 173 -20.11 -10.32 -0.58
C HIS A 173 -21.10 -9.41 0.15
N ASP A 174 -22.35 -9.85 0.36
CA ASP A 174 -23.38 -9.14 1.12
C ASP A 174 -23.00 -8.94 2.60
N GLN A 175 -22.07 -9.76 3.13
CA GLN A 175 -21.46 -9.60 4.45
C GLN A 175 -20.16 -8.78 4.43
N GLN A 176 -19.94 -8.02 3.35
CA GLN A 176 -18.73 -7.23 3.11
C GLN A 176 -17.46 -8.08 3.00
N VAL A 177 -17.60 -9.35 2.63
CA VAL A 177 -16.48 -10.23 2.30
C VAL A 177 -16.17 -10.09 0.82
N THR A 178 -15.28 -9.16 0.49
CA THR A 178 -14.94 -8.79 -0.89
C THR A 178 -13.56 -9.34 -1.25
N ASP A 179 -13.44 -9.93 -2.45
CA ASP A 179 -12.15 -10.27 -3.04
C ASP A 179 -11.75 -9.21 -4.05
N TYR A 180 -10.94 -8.25 -3.59
CA TYR A 180 -10.51 -7.12 -4.40
C TYR A 180 -9.49 -7.47 -5.50
N THR A 181 -9.08 -8.74 -5.60
CA THR A 181 -8.30 -9.22 -6.75
C THR A 181 -9.18 -9.57 -7.93
N GLN A 182 -10.49 -9.73 -7.71
CA GLN A 182 -11.49 -9.99 -8.73
C GLN A 182 -12.14 -8.67 -9.20
N PRO A 183 -12.41 -8.50 -10.51
CA PRO A 183 -13.08 -7.31 -11.04
C PRO A 183 -14.49 -7.08 -10.49
N ASP A 184 -15.20 -8.14 -10.10
CA ASP A 184 -16.54 -8.10 -9.55
C ASP A 184 -16.56 -8.05 -8.01
N GLY A 185 -15.40 -8.13 -7.36
CA GLY A 185 -15.27 -8.17 -5.91
C GLY A 185 -15.83 -9.44 -5.25
N LEU A 186 -16.22 -10.45 -6.03
CA LEU A 186 -16.79 -11.68 -5.51
C LEU A 186 -15.66 -12.65 -5.12
N PRO A 187 -15.73 -13.29 -3.93
CA PRO A 187 -14.77 -14.33 -3.56
C PRO A 187 -14.70 -15.45 -4.60
N ALA A 188 -13.50 -15.74 -5.09
CA ALA A 188 -13.29 -16.82 -6.04
C ALA A 188 -13.24 -18.19 -5.33
N PRO A 189 -13.82 -19.26 -5.93
CA PRO A 189 -13.68 -20.61 -5.41
C PRO A 189 -12.21 -21.05 -5.34
N ALA A 190 -11.84 -21.70 -4.25
CA ALA A 190 -10.51 -22.22 -4.00
C ALA A 190 -10.57 -23.64 -3.41
N ILE A 191 -9.45 -24.34 -3.43
CA ILE A 191 -9.25 -25.61 -2.73
C ILE A 191 -8.34 -25.35 -1.54
N SER A 192 -8.73 -25.83 -0.36
CA SER A 192 -7.91 -25.72 0.84
C SER A 192 -6.63 -26.52 0.64
N PRO A 193 -5.44 -25.91 0.78
CA PRO A 193 -4.18 -26.65 0.71
C PRO A 193 -4.01 -27.63 1.88
N GLU A 194 -4.72 -27.42 3.00
CA GLU A 194 -4.63 -28.27 4.19
C GLU A 194 -5.60 -29.45 4.16
N THR A 195 -6.84 -29.21 3.73
CA THR A 195 -7.92 -30.22 3.80
C THR A 195 -8.28 -30.80 2.43
N GLY A 196 -7.82 -30.19 1.33
CA GLY A 196 -8.18 -30.58 -0.03
C GLY A 196 -9.64 -30.33 -0.39
N ARG A 197 -10.40 -29.63 0.47
CA ARG A 197 -11.83 -29.37 0.29
C ARG A 197 -12.07 -28.08 -0.48
N LEU A 198 -13.20 -28.05 -1.19
CA LEU A 198 -13.66 -26.87 -1.92
C LEU A 198 -14.20 -25.81 -0.97
N GLY A 199 -13.99 -24.55 -1.32
CA GLY A 199 -14.35 -23.44 -0.45
C GLY A 199 -13.99 -22.08 -1.02
N TYR A 200 -13.87 -21.12 -0.11
CA TYR A 200 -13.43 -19.76 -0.40
C TYR A 200 -12.37 -19.35 0.62
N ALA A 201 -11.28 -18.74 0.16
CA ALA A 201 -10.33 -18.04 1.02
C ALA A 201 -10.84 -16.60 1.21
N ILE A 202 -11.15 -16.22 2.44
CA ILE A 202 -11.75 -14.93 2.75
C ILE A 202 -11.04 -14.23 3.90
N SER A 203 -11.17 -12.91 3.98
CA SER A 203 -10.80 -12.13 5.17
C SER A 203 -12.06 -11.46 5.70
N CYS A 204 -12.36 -11.63 6.99
CA CYS A 204 -13.53 -11.02 7.60
C CYS A 204 -13.34 -10.79 9.10
N SER A 205 -14.21 -9.97 9.70
CA SER A 205 -14.20 -9.73 11.14
C SER A 205 -14.68 -10.96 11.92
N ALA A 206 -14.38 -11.00 13.22
CA ALA A 206 -14.84 -12.08 14.10
C ALA A 206 -16.37 -12.21 14.15
N SER A 207 -17.12 -11.09 14.05
CA SER A 207 -18.58 -11.10 14.02
C SER A 207 -19.13 -11.72 12.74
N VAL A 208 -18.56 -11.38 11.57
CA VAL A 208 -18.93 -11.98 10.29
C VAL A 208 -18.59 -13.47 10.27
N ALA A 209 -17.42 -13.86 10.77
CA ALA A 209 -17.06 -15.27 10.90
C ALA A 209 -18.04 -16.05 11.79
N ALA A 210 -18.55 -15.45 12.87
CA ALA A 210 -19.57 -16.06 13.72
C ALA A 210 -20.92 -16.22 12.99
N TYR A 211 -21.33 -15.21 12.22
CA TYR A 211 -22.52 -15.29 11.37
C TYR A 211 -22.41 -16.40 10.31
N LEU A 212 -21.27 -16.47 9.62
CA LEU A 212 -21.03 -17.45 8.55
C LEU A 212 -21.07 -18.90 9.06
N ARG A 213 -20.59 -19.15 10.28
CA ARG A 213 -20.67 -20.50 10.90
C ARG A 213 -22.12 -20.99 11.08
N GLY A 214 -23.10 -20.10 11.14
CA GLY A 214 -24.52 -20.45 11.25
C GLY A 214 -25.21 -20.70 9.90
N GLN A 215 -24.51 -20.52 8.78
CA GLN A 215 -25.11 -20.59 7.46
C GLN A 215 -25.20 -22.03 6.94
N PRO A 216 -26.31 -22.40 6.26
CA PRO A 216 -26.53 -23.78 5.81
C PRO A 216 -25.56 -24.23 4.72
N TYR A 217 -24.95 -23.30 4.00
CA TYR A 217 -23.97 -23.58 2.94
C TYR A 217 -22.54 -23.72 3.46
N VAL A 218 -22.25 -23.36 4.72
CA VAL A 218 -20.93 -23.44 5.33
C VAL A 218 -20.79 -24.76 6.08
N GLN A 219 -19.84 -25.60 5.65
CA GLN A 219 -19.53 -26.87 6.32
C GLN A 219 -18.50 -26.71 7.44
N ALA A 220 -17.48 -25.89 7.19
CA ALA A 220 -16.45 -25.57 8.16
C ALA A 220 -15.87 -24.18 7.86
N LEU A 221 -15.36 -23.53 8.90
CA LEU A 221 -14.71 -22.23 8.79
C LEU A 221 -13.46 -22.24 9.68
N THR A 222 -12.31 -22.42 9.05
CA THR A 222 -11.02 -22.59 9.72
C THR A 222 -10.16 -21.34 9.51
N PRO A 223 -9.60 -20.73 10.58
CA PRO A 223 -8.70 -19.59 10.42
C PRO A 223 -7.43 -20.06 9.70
N THR A 224 -7.05 -19.34 8.64
CA THR A 224 -5.78 -19.57 7.97
C THR A 224 -4.71 -18.78 8.73
N SER A 225 -3.80 -19.47 9.39
CA SER A 225 -2.64 -18.81 9.98
C SER A 225 -1.62 -18.56 8.87
N PRO A 226 -1.22 -17.32 8.56
CA PRO A 226 0.02 -17.13 7.83
C PRO A 226 1.17 -17.74 8.66
N PRO A 227 2.14 -18.42 8.04
CA PRO A 227 3.30 -18.93 8.77
C PRO A 227 3.95 -17.77 9.55
N VAL A 228 4.38 -18.00 10.81
CA VAL A 228 4.89 -16.96 11.72
C VAL A 228 6.02 -16.12 11.10
N ALA A 229 6.81 -16.71 10.18
CA ALA A 229 7.84 -16.02 9.41
C ALA A 229 7.31 -14.95 8.42
N ALA A 230 6.02 -14.95 8.11
CA ALA A 230 5.37 -14.04 7.17
C ALA A 230 4.70 -12.84 7.83
N LEU A 231 4.71 -12.71 9.17
CA LEU A 231 4.19 -11.50 9.82
C LEU A 231 5.09 -10.29 9.53
N PHE A 232 6.39 -10.55 9.39
CA PHE A 232 7.41 -9.60 8.96
C PHE A 232 8.47 -10.33 8.13
N PRO A 233 8.20 -10.68 6.86
CA PRO A 233 9.14 -11.44 6.04
C PRO A 233 10.41 -10.63 5.71
N ASP A 234 10.30 -9.29 5.74
CA ASP A 234 11.35 -8.35 5.34
C ASP A 234 11.73 -7.35 6.45
N VAL A 235 11.75 -7.79 7.72
CA VAL A 235 12.35 -6.95 8.77
C VAL A 235 13.84 -6.83 8.54
N ALA A 236 14.30 -5.61 8.27
CA ALA A 236 15.67 -5.21 8.54
C ALA A 236 15.90 -5.29 10.05
N ASP A 237 16.22 -6.49 10.54
CA ASP A 237 16.91 -6.79 11.79
C ASP A 237 16.52 -5.89 12.99
N PHE A 238 15.33 -6.08 13.59
CA PHE A 238 15.15 -5.79 15.01
C PHE A 238 15.80 -6.93 15.81
N ARG A 239 17.12 -7.09 15.68
CA ARG A 239 17.88 -7.78 16.69
C ARG A 239 17.63 -7.03 17.98
N VAL A 240 16.90 -7.71 18.87
CA VAL A 240 16.86 -7.42 20.30
C VAL A 240 18.31 -7.26 20.74
N SER A 241 18.81 -6.03 20.81
CA SER A 241 20.05 -5.71 21.52
C SER A 241 19.74 -5.79 23.00
N GLY A 242 19.54 -7.02 23.46
CA GLY A 242 19.79 -7.44 24.82
C GLY A 242 21.22 -7.93 24.88
N LEU A 243 22.14 -7.01 25.13
CA LEU A 243 23.41 -7.16 25.86
C LEU A 243 23.95 -5.75 26.13
#